data_AF-A0A9P6RQ45-F1
#
_entry.id   AF-A0A9P6RQ45-F1
#
_cell.length_a   1.000
_cell.length_b   1.000
_cell.length_c   1.000
_cell.angle_alpha   90.00
_cell.angle_beta   90.00
_cell.angle_gamma   90.00
#
_symmetry.space_group_name_H-M   'P 1'
#
loop_
_entity.id
_entity.type
_entity.pdbx_description
1 polymer ?
#
loop_
_entity_poly.entity_id
_entity_poly.type
_entity_poly.pdbx_seq_one_letter_code
_entity_poly.pdbx_strand_id
1 'polypeptide(L)'
;MHFFEGDITINKEWVEYHIRKCDVILPLVAIATPATYVKQPLRVFELDFEANLPIVRSAVKYVDGGLQKRAFTDIDDGIDALVRMIDNPADVALGKIYNIGNPKNNFSVRELAQMMLKLAAEFPEYASNAEQVKLIETSSGAYYGEGYQDIQNRVPSIDNTSAELNWQPTIGMDEALRKIFKAYRNHAAEARALAAA
;
A
#
# COMPACT_ATOMS: atom_id res chain seq x y z
N MET A 1 -18.15 -21.33 8.94
CA MET A 1 -17.60 -20.02 9.32
C MET A 1 -17.33 -20.07 10.82
N HIS A 2 -16.10 -19.78 11.23
CA HIS A 2 -15.74 -19.66 12.64
C HIS A 2 -15.67 -18.18 12.98
N PHE A 3 -16.45 -17.75 13.97
CA PHE A 3 -16.43 -16.38 14.46
C PHE A 3 -15.68 -16.36 15.78
N PHE A 4 -14.85 -15.34 15.95
CA PHE A 4 -14.14 -15.06 17.19
C PHE A 4 -14.50 -13.66 17.64
N GLU A 5 -14.77 -13.49 18.93
CA GLU A 5 -15.11 -12.21 19.54
C GLU A 5 -13.96 -11.76 20.44
N GLY A 6 -13.60 -10.48 20.35
CA GLY A 6 -12.54 -9.87 21.14
C GLY A 6 -12.54 -8.35 21.00
N ASP A 7 -12.05 -7.66 22.01
CA ASP A 7 -11.95 -6.21 22.03
C ASP A 7 -10.58 -5.78 21.46
N ILE A 8 -10.58 -5.10 20.31
CA ILE A 8 -9.36 -4.67 19.63
C ILE A 8 -8.51 -3.69 20.44
N THR A 9 -9.10 -2.99 21.41
CA THR A 9 -8.42 -2.00 22.25
C THR A 9 -7.69 -2.64 23.44
N ILE A 10 -8.17 -3.82 23.89
CA ILE A 10 -7.67 -4.51 25.07
C ILE A 10 -6.87 -5.76 24.67
N ASN A 11 -7.37 -6.57 23.75
CA ASN A 11 -6.87 -7.91 23.45
C ASN A 11 -5.73 -7.92 22.41
N LYS A 12 -4.71 -7.09 22.59
CA LYS A 12 -3.64 -6.87 21.59
C LYS A 12 -2.93 -8.14 21.12
N GLU A 13 -2.55 -9.03 22.05
CA GLU A 13 -1.88 -10.30 21.72
C GLU A 13 -2.79 -11.27 20.97
N TRP A 14 -4.07 -11.31 21.34
CA TRP A 14 -5.08 -12.10 20.64
C TRP A 14 -5.32 -11.56 19.22
N VAL A 15 -5.36 -10.23 19.06
CA VAL A 15 -5.48 -9.57 17.76
C VAL A 15 -4.26 -9.90 16.90
N GLU A 16 -3.04 -9.78 17.42
CA GLU A 16 -1.81 -10.12 16.68
C GLU A 16 -1.77 -11.61 16.30
N TYR A 17 -2.22 -12.50 17.18
CA TYR A 17 -2.33 -13.94 16.89
C TYR A 17 -3.31 -14.23 15.75
N HIS A 18 -4.47 -13.57 15.71
CA HIS A 18 -5.45 -13.76 14.63
C HIS A 18 -4.97 -13.12 13.32
N ILE A 19 -4.39 -11.92 13.38
CA ILE A 19 -3.74 -11.25 12.25
C ILE A 19 -2.70 -12.17 11.59
N ARG A 20 -1.85 -12.83 12.39
CA ARG A 20 -0.84 -13.77 11.89
C ARG A 20 -1.44 -14.97 11.14
N LYS A 21 -2.66 -15.37 11.46
CA LYS A 21 -3.34 -16.53 10.87
C LYS A 21 -4.24 -16.20 9.69
N CYS A 22 -4.40 -14.92 9.37
CA CYS A 22 -5.28 -14.46 8.31
C CYS A 22 -4.49 -14.01 7.08
N ASP A 23 -4.90 -14.47 5.90
CA ASP A 23 -4.32 -14.04 4.62
C ASP A 23 -4.78 -12.64 4.20
N VAL A 24 -5.95 -12.21 4.68
CA VAL A 24 -6.58 -10.92 4.38
C VAL A 24 -7.21 -10.37 5.66
N ILE A 25 -6.96 -9.08 5.93
CA ILE A 25 -7.56 -8.33 7.04
C ILE A 25 -8.41 -7.22 6.43
N LEU A 26 -9.71 -7.25 6.73
CA LEU A 26 -10.67 -6.22 6.30
C LEU A 26 -11.25 -5.53 7.54
N PRO A 27 -10.84 -4.28 7.85
CA PRO A 27 -11.42 -3.55 8.98
C PRO A 27 -12.83 -3.09 8.61
N LEU A 28 -13.83 -3.64 9.29
CA LEU A 28 -15.24 -3.27 9.14
C LEU A 28 -15.75 -2.53 10.38
N VAL A 29 -14.94 -1.62 10.93
CA VAL A 29 -15.29 -0.85 12.13
C VAL A 29 -16.17 0.33 11.73
N ALA A 30 -17.37 0.39 12.29
CA ALA A 30 -18.26 1.54 12.19
C ALA A 30 -19.15 1.63 13.43
N ILE A 31 -19.37 2.84 13.94
CA ILE A 31 -20.41 3.10 14.95
C ILE A 31 -21.75 3.27 14.22
N ALA A 32 -22.67 2.33 14.37
CA ALA A 32 -23.96 2.41 13.66
C ALA A 32 -24.96 3.43 14.23
N THR A 33 -24.56 4.24 15.22
CA THR A 33 -25.43 5.19 15.94
C THR A 33 -25.08 6.63 15.55
N PRO A 34 -25.88 7.30 14.68
CA PRO A 34 -25.59 8.65 14.19
C PRO A 34 -25.43 9.71 15.30
N ALA A 35 -26.18 9.56 16.39
CA ALA A 35 -26.10 10.48 17.53
C ALA A 35 -24.71 10.48 18.20
N THR A 36 -23.96 9.38 18.12
CA THR A 36 -22.64 9.24 18.73
C THR A 36 -21.59 10.07 17.98
N TYR A 37 -21.71 10.22 16.65
CA TYR A 37 -20.84 11.09 15.85
C TYR A 37 -20.91 12.55 16.30
N VAL A 38 -22.09 13.00 16.70
CA VAL A 38 -22.31 14.39 17.16
C VAL A 38 -21.95 14.56 18.63
N LYS A 39 -22.34 13.60 19.46
CA LYS A 39 -22.17 13.70 20.92
C LYS A 39 -20.76 13.36 21.40
N GLN A 40 -20.06 12.49 20.68
CA GLN A 40 -18.74 11.96 21.07
C GLN A 40 -17.81 11.81 19.85
N PRO A 41 -17.56 12.89 19.09
CA PRO A 41 -16.78 12.83 17.85
C PRO A 41 -15.35 12.30 18.06
N LEU A 42 -14.71 12.64 19.19
CA LEU A 42 -13.38 12.14 19.52
C LEU A 42 -13.36 10.63 19.73
N ARG A 43 -14.37 10.09 20.43
CA ARG A 43 -14.47 8.64 20.66
C ARG A 43 -14.67 7.86 19.37
N VAL A 44 -15.42 8.44 18.43
CA VAL A 44 -15.62 7.87 17.10
C VAL A 44 -14.30 7.83 16.34
N PHE A 45 -13.54 8.93 16.34
CA PHE A 45 -12.22 8.99 15.71
C PHE A 45 -11.23 7.98 16.32
N GLU A 46 -11.16 7.92 17.65
CA GLU A 46 -10.30 6.97 18.36
C GLU A 46 -10.61 5.51 17.99
N LEU A 47 -11.90 5.15 17.87
CA LEU A 47 -12.31 3.79 17.54
C LEU A 47 -12.15 3.46 16.06
N ASP A 48 -12.67 4.31 15.17
CA ASP A 48 -12.72 4.03 13.75
C ASP A 48 -11.34 4.17 13.10
N PHE A 49 -10.48 5.06 13.61
CA PHE A 49 -9.14 5.31 13.06
C PHE A 49 -8.00 4.84 13.97
N GLU A 50 -7.89 5.34 15.20
CA GLU A 50 -6.69 5.08 16.01
C GLU A 50 -6.57 3.62 16.44
N ALA A 51 -7.68 2.97 16.82
CA ALA A 51 -7.67 1.56 17.23
C ALA A 51 -7.36 0.60 16.06
N ASN A 52 -7.63 1.01 14.82
CA ASN A 52 -7.28 0.25 13.62
C ASN A 52 -5.80 0.39 13.23
N LEU A 53 -5.16 1.51 13.55
CA LEU A 53 -3.79 1.79 13.10
C LEU A 53 -2.77 0.73 13.57
N PRO A 54 -2.80 0.22 14.82
CA PRO A 54 -1.97 -0.91 15.26
C PRO A 54 -2.21 -2.20 14.47
N ILE A 55 -3.47 -2.50 14.09
CA ILE A 55 -3.83 -3.68 13.30
C ILE A 55 -3.17 -3.60 11.91
N VAL A 56 -3.29 -2.44 11.27
CA VAL A 56 -2.66 -2.18 9.96
C VAL A 56 -1.14 -2.24 10.05
N ARG A 57 -0.53 -1.67 11.11
CA ARG A 57 0.92 -1.75 11.33
C ARG A 57 1.40 -3.18 11.56
N SER A 58 0.64 -3.97 12.32
CA SER A 58 0.95 -5.39 12.54
C SER A 58 0.86 -6.21 11.26
N ALA A 59 -0.07 -5.89 10.34
CA ALA A 59 -0.14 -6.54 9.03
C ALA A 59 1.11 -6.31 8.17
N VAL A 60 1.74 -5.13 8.26
CA VAL A 60 2.97 -4.77 7.49
C VAL A 60 4.21 -5.54 7.98
N LYS A 61 4.24 -5.95 9.26
CA LYS A 61 5.37 -6.66 9.87
C LYS A 61 5.70 -8.01 9.22
N TYR A 62 4.81 -8.54 8.36
CA TYR A 62 4.85 -9.91 7.83
C TYR A 62 4.82 -10.04 6.27
N VAL A 63 5.58 -9.22 5.50
CA VAL A 63 5.65 -9.27 4.00
C VAL A 63 6.97 -9.78 3.37
N ASP A 64 6.91 -10.81 2.50
CA ASP A 64 7.93 -11.80 2.03
C ASP A 64 9.08 -11.45 1.08
N GLY A 65 10.35 -11.56 1.55
CA GLY A 65 11.55 -12.01 0.79
C GLY A 65 11.93 -11.28 -0.53
N GLY A 66 11.09 -10.36 -0.96
CA GLY A 66 11.14 -9.51 -2.11
C GLY A 66 10.95 -10.12 -3.51
N LEU A 67 10.53 -11.39 -3.65
CA LEU A 67 10.38 -12.07 -4.95
C LEU A 67 9.00 -11.91 -5.60
N GLN A 68 7.98 -11.59 -4.81
CA GLN A 68 6.62 -11.38 -5.28
C GLN A 68 6.52 -10.16 -6.19
N LYS A 69 5.86 -10.31 -7.35
CA LYS A 69 5.61 -9.23 -8.30
C LYS A 69 4.29 -8.51 -8.03
N ARG A 70 4.31 -7.19 -8.17
CA ARG A 70 3.15 -6.30 -8.06
C ARG A 70 3.15 -5.30 -9.20
N ALA A 71 1.96 -5.03 -9.74
CA ALA A 71 1.72 -3.97 -10.71
C ALA A 71 1.59 -2.62 -10.00
N PHE A 72 2.57 -1.74 -10.15
CA PHE A 72 2.63 -0.42 -9.51
C PHE A 72 2.00 0.66 -10.40
N THR A 73 1.10 1.45 -9.85
CA THR A 73 0.37 2.48 -10.60
C THR A 73 0.67 3.83 -10.00
N ASP A 74 1.04 4.79 -10.85
CA ASP A 74 1.26 6.16 -10.40
C ASP A 74 -0.06 6.78 -9.92
N ILE A 75 0.05 7.72 -8.97
CA ILE A 75 -1.12 8.35 -8.37
C ILE A 75 -1.90 9.18 -9.39
N ASP A 76 -1.24 9.82 -10.36
CA ASP A 76 -1.90 10.63 -11.37
C ASP A 76 -2.74 9.74 -12.31
N ASP A 77 -2.20 8.59 -12.72
CA ASP A 77 -2.94 7.57 -13.49
C ASP A 77 -4.13 7.04 -12.69
N GLY A 78 -3.95 6.80 -11.39
CA GLY A 78 -5.01 6.34 -10.49
C GLY A 78 -6.14 7.37 -10.31
N ILE A 79 -5.79 8.64 -10.13
CA ILE A 79 -6.77 9.74 -10.02
C ILE A 79 -7.50 9.94 -11.34
N ASP A 80 -6.82 9.88 -12.49
CA ASP A 80 -7.46 9.99 -13.81
C ASP A 80 -8.54 8.92 -14.01
N ALA A 81 -8.28 7.68 -13.59
CA ALA A 81 -9.27 6.61 -13.62
C ALA A 81 -10.51 6.95 -12.78
N LEU A 82 -10.29 7.44 -11.54
CA LEU A 82 -11.38 7.80 -10.63
C LEU A 82 -12.20 8.98 -11.16
N VAL A 83 -11.55 10.00 -11.73
CA VAL A 83 -12.22 11.15 -12.32
C VAL A 83 -13.13 10.71 -13.47
N ARG A 84 -12.69 9.77 -14.32
CA ARG A 84 -13.52 9.22 -15.40
C ARG A 84 -14.70 8.40 -14.90
N MET A 85 -14.51 7.65 -13.82
CA MET A 85 -15.62 6.93 -13.16
C MET A 85 -16.64 7.88 -12.54
N ILE A 86 -16.22 9.07 -12.11
CA ILE A 86 -17.10 10.10 -11.55
C ILE A 86 -17.83 10.87 -12.68
N ASP A 87 -17.12 11.22 -13.76
CA ASP A 87 -17.69 11.89 -14.93
C ASP A 87 -18.78 11.02 -15.58
N ASN A 88 -18.54 9.70 -15.64
CA ASN A 88 -19.52 8.66 -15.94
C ASN A 88 -20.50 8.98 -17.09
N PRO A 89 -20.01 9.33 -18.28
CA PRO A 89 -20.88 9.66 -19.40
C PRO A 89 -21.82 8.49 -19.72
N ALA A 90 -23.10 8.80 -19.88
CA ALA A 90 -24.16 7.83 -20.17
C ALA A 90 -24.27 6.67 -19.14
N ASP A 91 -23.86 6.91 -17.89
CA ASP A 91 -23.92 5.95 -16.79
C ASP A 91 -23.15 4.64 -17.05
N VAL A 92 -22.12 4.67 -17.92
CA VAL A 92 -21.36 3.49 -18.35
C VAL A 92 -20.72 2.71 -17.19
N ALA A 93 -20.39 3.38 -16.09
CA ALA A 93 -19.77 2.82 -14.91
C ALA A 93 -20.77 2.26 -13.87
N LEU A 94 -22.07 2.48 -14.05
CA LEU A 94 -23.08 2.12 -13.06
C LEU A 94 -23.13 0.60 -12.81
N GLY A 95 -22.94 0.19 -11.56
CA GLY A 95 -23.02 -1.21 -11.13
C GLY A 95 -21.85 -2.10 -11.57
N LYS A 96 -20.78 -1.51 -12.12
CA LYS A 96 -19.61 -2.25 -12.62
C LYS A 96 -18.43 -2.19 -11.66
N ILE A 97 -17.55 -3.18 -11.81
CA ILE A 97 -16.28 -3.26 -11.09
C ILE A 97 -15.16 -3.03 -12.10
N TYR A 98 -14.25 -2.11 -11.78
CA TYR A 98 -13.11 -1.77 -12.60
C TYR A 98 -11.81 -2.01 -11.83
N ASN A 99 -10.84 -2.62 -12.48
CA ASN A 99 -9.49 -2.68 -11.96
C ASN A 99 -8.73 -1.43 -12.41
N ILE A 100 -8.16 -0.70 -11.45
CA ILE A 100 -7.24 0.39 -11.71
C ILE A 100 -5.84 -0.14 -11.44
N GLY A 101 -5.01 -0.15 -12.47
CA GLY A 101 -3.64 -0.63 -12.32
C GLY A 101 -2.78 -0.42 -13.56
N ASN A 102 -1.46 -0.60 -13.42
CA ASN A 102 -0.53 -0.61 -14.56
C ASN A 102 0.11 -1.99 -14.75
N PRO A 103 -0.43 -2.84 -15.66
CA PRO A 103 0.11 -4.16 -15.94
C PRO A 103 1.55 -4.16 -16.43
N LYS A 104 2.00 -3.05 -17.05
CA LYS A 104 3.38 -2.92 -17.56
C LYS A 104 4.37 -2.64 -16.44
N ASN A 105 3.92 -2.02 -15.35
CA ASN A 105 4.75 -1.73 -14.18
C ASN A 105 4.76 -2.91 -13.18
N ASN A 106 4.96 -4.14 -13.66
CA ASN A 106 4.91 -5.33 -12.81
C ASN A 106 6.31 -5.79 -12.38
N PHE A 107 6.70 -5.44 -11.16
CA PHE A 107 8.04 -5.67 -10.64
C PHE A 107 8.01 -6.41 -9.32
N SER A 108 9.04 -7.22 -9.08
CA SER A 108 9.36 -7.77 -7.77
C SER A 108 9.87 -6.68 -6.85
N VAL A 109 9.79 -6.88 -5.54
CA VAL A 109 10.38 -5.95 -4.57
C VAL A 109 11.90 -5.87 -4.74
N ARG A 110 12.57 -6.97 -5.17
CA ARG A 110 14.00 -6.93 -5.52
C ARG A 110 14.26 -6.00 -6.70
N GLU A 111 13.52 -6.15 -7.80
CA GLU A 111 13.62 -5.26 -8.97
C GLU A 111 13.32 -3.81 -8.56
N LEU A 112 12.29 -3.58 -7.73
CA LEU A 112 11.95 -2.27 -7.18
C LEU A 112 13.10 -1.66 -6.38
N ALA A 113 13.68 -2.41 -5.44
CA ALA A 113 14.78 -1.96 -4.60
C ALA A 113 16.01 -1.60 -5.45
N GLN A 114 16.32 -2.39 -6.48
CA GLN A 114 17.41 -2.11 -7.42
C GLN A 114 17.14 -0.82 -8.22
N MET A 115 15.92 -0.63 -8.74
CA MET A 115 15.53 0.59 -9.44
C MET A 115 15.63 1.83 -8.52
N MET A 116 15.15 1.71 -7.28
CA MET A 116 15.23 2.79 -6.29
C MET A 116 16.67 3.16 -5.96
N LEU A 117 17.56 2.19 -5.75
CA LEU A 117 18.98 2.47 -5.47
C LEU A 117 19.69 3.11 -6.66
N LYS A 118 19.42 2.61 -7.87
CA LYS A 118 19.94 3.22 -9.10
C LYS A 118 19.50 4.67 -9.24
N LEU A 119 18.20 4.94 -9.06
CA LEU A 119 17.66 6.30 -9.15
C LEU A 119 18.21 7.19 -8.03
N ALA A 120 18.27 6.71 -6.80
CA ALA A 120 18.79 7.46 -5.66
C ALA A 120 20.24 7.93 -5.89
N ALA A 121 21.07 7.16 -6.57
CA ALA A 121 22.43 7.55 -6.94
C ALA A 121 22.49 8.74 -7.93
N GLU A 122 21.42 8.98 -8.69
CA GLU A 122 21.32 10.11 -9.63
C GLU A 122 20.94 11.44 -8.94
N PHE A 123 20.47 11.39 -7.70
CA PHE A 123 20.09 12.56 -6.92
C PHE A 123 21.15 12.87 -5.84
N PRO A 124 21.79 14.06 -5.86
CA PRO A 124 22.85 14.41 -4.91
C PRO A 124 22.47 14.24 -3.43
N GLU A 125 21.21 14.52 -3.09
CA GLU A 125 20.69 14.43 -1.73
C GLU A 125 20.60 12.99 -1.24
N TYR A 126 20.49 12.01 -2.14
CA TYR A 126 20.30 10.60 -1.80
C TYR A 126 21.54 9.73 -2.09
N ALA A 127 22.45 10.19 -2.96
CA ALA A 127 23.58 9.41 -3.46
C ALA A 127 24.44 8.79 -2.34
N SER A 128 24.85 9.57 -1.35
CA SER A 128 25.71 9.08 -0.26
C SER A 128 25.02 8.04 0.63
N ASN A 129 23.69 8.08 0.76
CA ASN A 129 22.93 7.08 1.51
C ASN A 129 22.75 5.81 0.66
N ALA A 130 22.47 5.96 -0.63
CA ALA A 130 22.29 4.85 -1.55
C ALA A 130 23.52 3.94 -1.61
N GLU A 131 24.72 4.52 -1.59
CA GLU A 131 26.00 3.78 -1.55
C GLU A 131 26.17 2.90 -0.28
N GLN A 132 25.52 3.30 0.82
CA GLN A 132 25.63 2.59 2.11
C GLN A 132 24.57 1.50 2.26
N VAL A 133 23.54 1.46 1.40
CA VAL A 133 22.47 0.47 1.49
C VAL A 133 23.01 -0.90 1.03
N LYS A 134 22.86 -1.90 1.91
CA LYS A 134 23.10 -3.30 1.59
C LYS A 134 21.77 -4.01 1.44
N LEU A 135 21.52 -4.58 0.27
CA LEU A 135 20.39 -5.49 0.09
C LEU A 135 20.70 -6.80 0.80
N ILE A 136 19.85 -7.17 1.75
CA ILE A 136 19.96 -8.41 2.51
C ILE A 136 18.90 -9.37 1.96
N GLU A 137 19.33 -10.56 1.57
CA GLU A 137 18.41 -11.63 1.18
C GLU A 137 18.00 -12.42 2.43
N THR A 138 16.70 -12.66 2.58
CA THR A 138 16.15 -13.49 3.64
C THR A 138 15.06 -14.37 3.05
N SER A 139 14.93 -15.61 3.55
CA SER A 139 13.89 -16.52 3.06
C SER A 139 12.56 -16.26 3.75
N SER A 140 11.47 -16.62 3.06
CA SER A 140 10.11 -16.57 3.59
C SER A 140 9.97 -17.33 4.91
N GLY A 141 10.54 -18.54 4.99
CA GLY A 141 10.56 -19.33 6.22
C GLY A 141 11.35 -18.70 7.37
N ALA A 142 12.47 -18.02 7.08
CA ALA A 142 13.30 -17.37 8.09
C ALA A 142 12.68 -16.07 8.63
N TYR A 143 11.81 -15.41 7.86
CA TYR A 143 11.20 -14.14 8.23
C TYR A 143 9.72 -14.27 8.65
N TYR A 144 8.89 -15.10 7.99
CA TYR A 144 7.45 -15.33 8.30
C TYR A 144 7.17 -16.64 9.03
N GLY A 145 8.11 -17.58 9.03
CA GLY A 145 7.95 -18.93 9.62
C GLY A 145 7.42 -19.97 8.64
N GLU A 146 7.29 -21.22 9.11
CA GLU A 146 6.73 -22.32 8.31
C GLU A 146 5.26 -22.07 7.95
N GLY A 147 4.90 -22.31 6.68
CA GLY A 147 3.51 -22.28 6.19
C GLY A 147 3.07 -21.02 5.45
N TYR A 148 3.94 -20.01 5.30
CA TYR A 148 3.61 -18.80 4.53
C TYR A 148 3.42 -19.08 3.02
N GLN A 149 2.32 -18.59 2.44
CA GLN A 149 2.03 -18.65 1.01
C GLN A 149 1.65 -17.24 0.50
N ASP A 150 2.37 -16.70 -0.48
CA ASP A 150 2.00 -15.48 -1.19
C ASP A 150 1.70 -15.76 -2.67
N ILE A 151 0.79 -14.97 -3.23
CA ILE A 151 0.55 -14.93 -4.66
C ILE A 151 1.75 -14.26 -5.32
N GLN A 152 2.50 -15.08 -6.05
CA GLN A 152 3.75 -14.73 -6.71
C GLN A 152 3.60 -13.56 -7.70
N ASN A 153 2.43 -13.41 -8.31
CA ASN A 153 2.20 -12.38 -9.32
C ASN A 153 0.74 -11.88 -9.28
N ARG A 154 0.55 -10.58 -9.07
CA ARG A 154 -0.77 -9.93 -9.14
C ARG A 154 -0.75 -8.86 -10.21
N VAL A 155 -1.32 -9.18 -11.37
CA VAL A 155 -1.46 -8.26 -12.51
C VAL A 155 -2.94 -8.00 -12.74
N PRO A 156 -3.42 -6.75 -12.64
CA PRO A 156 -4.81 -6.44 -12.91
C PRO A 156 -5.09 -6.55 -14.42
N SER A 157 -6.17 -7.21 -14.82
CA SER A 157 -6.72 -6.97 -16.17
C SER A 157 -7.42 -5.62 -16.15
N ILE A 158 -7.01 -4.72 -17.03
CA ILE A 158 -7.56 -3.36 -17.17
C ILE A 158 -8.44 -3.23 -18.42
N ASP A 159 -8.86 -4.36 -18.99
CA ASP A 159 -9.55 -4.38 -20.29
C ASP A 159 -10.88 -3.61 -20.22
N ASN A 160 -11.68 -3.84 -19.18
CA ASN A 160 -12.94 -3.13 -18.97
C ASN A 160 -12.71 -1.64 -18.73
N THR A 161 -11.74 -1.29 -17.88
CA THR A 161 -11.39 0.10 -17.58
C THR A 161 -10.92 0.83 -18.83
N SER A 162 -10.19 0.14 -19.70
CA SER A 162 -9.69 0.70 -20.97
C SER A 162 -10.81 0.85 -22.00
N ALA A 163 -11.62 -0.16 -22.18
CA ALA A 163 -12.68 -0.17 -23.19
C ALA A 163 -13.83 0.77 -22.86
N GLU A 164 -14.23 0.84 -21.59
CA GLU A 164 -15.46 1.51 -21.18
C GLU A 164 -15.22 2.92 -20.64
N LEU A 165 -14.07 3.18 -20.00
CA LEU A 165 -13.72 4.50 -19.46
C LEU A 165 -12.69 5.25 -20.32
N ASN A 166 -12.27 4.64 -21.44
CA ASN A 166 -11.22 5.16 -22.32
C ASN A 166 -9.95 5.55 -21.53
N TRP A 167 -9.63 4.75 -20.50
CA TRP A 167 -8.53 5.01 -19.57
C TRP A 167 -7.39 4.03 -19.79
N GLN A 168 -6.15 4.51 -19.79
CA GLN A 168 -4.97 3.66 -19.72
C GLN A 168 -3.91 4.32 -18.86
N PRO A 169 -3.15 3.56 -18.07
CA PRO A 169 -2.03 4.10 -17.31
C PRO A 169 -0.92 4.49 -18.28
N THR A 170 -0.39 5.70 -18.11
CA THR A 170 0.60 6.30 -19.00
C THR A 170 1.98 6.38 -18.38
N ILE A 171 2.07 6.34 -17.05
CA ILE A 171 3.31 6.62 -16.32
C ILE A 171 4.07 5.31 -16.06
N GLY A 172 5.28 5.24 -16.61
CA GLY A 172 6.20 4.13 -16.39
C GLY A 172 6.84 4.17 -15.00
N MET A 173 7.35 3.03 -14.53
CA MET A 173 7.94 2.90 -13.20
C MET A 173 9.11 3.85 -12.92
N ASP A 174 9.98 4.10 -13.91
CA ASP A 174 11.09 5.04 -13.76
C ASP A 174 10.58 6.46 -13.47
N GLU A 175 9.59 6.92 -14.24
CA GLU A 175 8.99 8.24 -14.05
C GLU A 175 8.26 8.33 -12.70
N ALA A 176 7.47 7.33 -12.34
CA ALA A 176 6.77 7.26 -11.06
C ALA A 176 7.75 7.36 -9.88
N LEU A 177 8.83 6.58 -9.90
CA LEU A 177 9.86 6.63 -8.86
C LEU A 177 10.56 7.99 -8.82
N ARG A 178 10.88 8.59 -9.97
CA ARG A 178 11.49 9.93 -10.01
C ARG A 178 10.57 11.00 -9.43
N LYS A 179 9.25 10.92 -9.67
CA LYS A 179 8.28 11.82 -9.03
C LYS A 179 8.33 11.69 -7.51
N ILE A 180 8.39 10.46 -6.99
CA ILE A 180 8.52 10.19 -5.54
C ILE A 180 9.83 10.78 -4.99
N PHE A 181 10.99 10.48 -5.59
CA PHE A 181 12.27 11.04 -5.12
C PHE A 181 12.25 12.58 -5.11
N LYS A 182 11.67 13.21 -6.13
CA LYS A 182 11.54 14.67 -6.19
C LYS A 182 10.61 15.22 -5.10
N ALA A 183 9.48 14.55 -4.84
CA ALA A 183 8.52 14.97 -3.82
C ALA A 183 9.12 14.90 -2.40
N TYR A 184 9.96 13.91 -2.13
CA TYR A 184 10.57 13.71 -0.81
C TYR A 184 11.93 14.39 -0.62
N ARG A 185 12.46 15.10 -1.63
CA ARG A 185 13.83 15.68 -1.60
C ARG A 185 14.07 16.62 -0.41
N ASN A 186 13.07 17.44 -0.07
CA ASN A 186 13.16 18.39 1.04
C ASN A 186 13.04 17.69 2.40
N HIS A 187 12.19 16.67 2.49
CA HIS A 187 12.01 15.87 3.71
C HIS A 187 13.26 15.06 4.06
N ALA A 188 14.02 14.61 3.06
CA ALA A 188 15.29 13.90 3.28
C ALA A 188 16.40 14.82 3.81
N ALA A 189 16.46 16.07 3.31
CA ALA A 189 17.37 17.08 3.83
C ALA A 189 17.04 17.46 5.28
N GLU A 190 15.76 17.62 5.59
CA GLU A 190 15.28 17.88 6.96
C GLU A 190 15.56 16.72 7.92
N ALA A 191 15.30 15.47 7.49
CA ALA A 191 15.61 14.28 8.30
C ALA A 191 17.11 14.15 8.60
N ARG A 192 17.99 14.53 7.67
CA ARG A 192 19.45 14.59 7.91
C ARG A 192 19.82 15.68 8.90
N ALA A 193 19.23 16.87 8.79
CA ALA A 193 19.49 17.96 9.72
C ALA A 193 19.07 17.58 11.16
N LEU A 194 17.98 16.84 11.31
CA LEU A 194 17.50 16.35 12.60
C LEU A 194 18.38 15.24 13.20
N ALA A 195 18.94 14.36 12.36
CA ALA A 195 19.81 13.27 12.79
C ALA A 195 21.26 13.71 13.11
N ALA A 196 21.65 14.92 12.68
CA ALA A 196 22.95 15.52 12.94
C ALA A 196 22.95 16.54 14.10
N ALA A 197 21.79 16.81 14.69
CA ALA A 197 21.59 17.66 15.87
C ALA A 197 21.55 16.81 17.15
#